data_AF-A0A934HIT7-F1
#
_entry.id   AF-A0A934HIT7-F1
#
_cell.length_a   1.000
_cell.length_b   1.000
_cell.length_c   1.000
_cell.angle_alpha   90.00
_cell.angle_beta   90.00
_cell.angle_gamma   90.00
#
_symmetry.space_group_name_H-M   'P 1'
#
loop_
_entity.id
_entity.type
_entity.pdbx_description
1 polymer ?
#
loop_
_entity_poly.entity_id
_entity_poly.type
_entity_poly.pdbx_seq_one_letter_code
_entity_poly.pdbx_strand_id
1 'polypeptide(L)'
;MASPIFQFNAEGIMAAQTSIATMAGQCRDLGDNLKAVAVDPVENGIWIGEGSVAYLEQMALLLTDNQQMAVLLDRFQQELGAFAQETSDFIYAQRLVADKGAEVKSDSDAVTWTIGG
;
A
#
# COMPACT_ATOMS: atom_id res chain seq x y z
N MET A 1 19.33 -5.16 24.31
CA MET A 1 19.05 -5.23 22.86
C MET A 1 18.55 -3.85 22.46
N ALA A 2 19.13 -3.21 21.44
CA ALA A 2 18.75 -1.86 21.04
C ALA A 2 17.43 -1.91 20.25
N SER A 3 16.40 -1.19 20.72
CA SER A 3 15.16 -1.02 19.97
C SER A 3 15.47 -0.34 18.62
N PRO A 4 14.94 -0.85 17.49
CA PRO A 4 15.22 -0.28 16.18
C PRO A 4 14.66 1.15 16.11
N ILE A 5 15.55 2.11 15.87
CA ILE A 5 15.18 3.49 15.55
C ILE A 5 14.72 3.50 14.09
N PHE A 6 13.41 3.52 13.89
CA PHE A 6 12.83 3.65 12.56
C PHE A 6 12.80 5.13 12.16
N GLN A 7 13.77 5.58 11.36
CA GLN A 7 13.72 6.87 10.68
C GLN A 7 12.83 6.75 9.44
N PHE A 8 11.51 6.83 9.60
CA PHE A 8 10.61 7.02 8.47
C PHE A 8 10.35 8.53 8.30
N ASN A 9 10.68 9.09 7.14
CA ASN A 9 10.18 10.41 6.77
C ASN A 9 8.73 10.25 6.28
N ALA A 10 7.81 11.07 6.78
CA ALA A 10 6.40 11.01 6.38
C ALA A 10 6.23 11.13 4.85
N GLU A 11 7.10 11.93 4.21
CA GLU A 11 7.18 12.10 2.76
C GLU A 11 7.46 10.78 2.02
N GLY A 12 8.37 9.94 2.52
CA GLY A 12 8.69 8.65 1.91
C GLY A 12 7.54 7.66 2.01
N ILE A 13 6.80 7.67 3.12
CA ILE A 13 5.62 6.81 3.28
C ILE A 13 4.49 7.24 2.34
N MET A 14 4.23 8.56 2.22
CA MET A 14 3.24 9.08 1.27
C MET A 14 3.62 8.78 -0.19
N ALA A 15 4.90 8.89 -0.54
CA ALA A 15 5.40 8.54 -1.87
C ALA A 15 5.21 7.04 -2.16
N ALA A 16 5.53 6.18 -1.19
CA ALA A 16 5.30 4.74 -1.30
C ALA A 16 3.81 4.41 -1.47
N GLN A 17 2.92 5.00 -0.68
CA GLN A 17 1.47 4.82 -0.82
C GLN A 17 0.98 5.20 -2.22
N THR A 18 1.43 6.33 -2.75
CA THR A 18 1.04 6.80 -4.09
C THR A 18 1.50 5.82 -5.18
N SER A 19 2.73 5.31 -5.05
CA SER A 19 3.28 4.29 -5.95
C SER A 19 2.45 3.00 -5.91
N ILE A 20 2.09 2.52 -4.71
CA ILE A 20 1.30 1.29 -4.54
C ILE A 20 -0.12 1.46 -5.09
N ALA A 21 -0.77 2.59 -4.83
CA ALA A 21 -2.08 2.89 -5.40
C ALA A 21 -2.03 2.90 -6.94
N THR A 22 -0.95 3.45 -7.52
CA THR A 22 -0.73 3.43 -8.98
C THR A 22 -0.58 2.01 -9.51
N MET A 23 0.22 1.17 -8.85
CA MET A 23 0.38 -0.24 -9.22
C MET A 23 -0.93 -1.02 -9.11
N ALA A 24 -1.72 -0.78 -8.06
CA ALA A 24 -3.04 -1.41 -7.90
C ALA A 24 -3.98 -1.05 -9.06
N GLY A 25 -3.99 0.23 -9.47
CA GLY A 25 -4.70 0.69 -10.65
C GLY A 25 -4.23 -0.01 -11.93
N GLN A 26 -2.92 -0.05 -12.16
CA GLN A 26 -2.34 -0.73 -13.33
C GLN A 26 -2.67 -2.23 -13.38
N CYS A 27 -2.72 -2.92 -12.23
CA CYS A 27 -3.17 -4.32 -12.17
C CYS A 27 -4.63 -4.46 -12.63
N ARG A 28 -5.53 -3.59 -12.15
CA ARG A 28 -6.95 -3.61 -12.58
C ARG A 28 -7.07 -3.33 -14.07
N ASP A 29 -6.41 -2.28 -14.56
CA ASP A 29 -6.41 -1.93 -15.99
C ASP A 29 -5.87 -3.08 -16.86
N LEU A 30 -4.81 -3.76 -16.41
CA LEU A 30 -4.28 -4.94 -17.09
C LEU A 30 -5.31 -6.08 -17.13
N GLY A 31 -6.06 -6.29 -16.05
CA GLY A 31 -7.10 -7.32 -15.97
C GLY A 31 -8.25 -7.04 -16.93
N ASP A 32 -8.72 -5.80 -16.96
CA ASP A 32 -9.78 -5.36 -17.87
C ASP A 32 -9.34 -5.48 -19.34
N ASN A 33 -8.09 -5.07 -19.64
CA ASN A 33 -7.52 -5.21 -20.98
C ASN A 33 -7.39 -6.68 -21.39
N LEU A 34 -6.85 -7.53 -20.50
CA LEU A 34 -6.73 -8.97 -20.77
C LEU A 34 -8.09 -9.60 -21.02
N LYS A 35 -9.11 -9.27 -20.22
CA LYS A 35 -10.46 -9.76 -20.44
C LYS A 35 -10.99 -9.35 -21.83
N ALA A 36 -10.88 -8.07 -22.18
CA ALA A 36 -11.38 -7.55 -23.44
C ALA A 36 -10.70 -8.18 -24.68
N VAL A 37 -9.39 -8.46 -24.62
CA VAL A 37 -8.63 -8.96 -25.78
C VAL A 37 -8.53 -10.48 -25.85
N ALA A 38 -8.61 -11.16 -24.70
CA ALA A 38 -8.30 -12.58 -24.59
C ALA A 38 -9.55 -13.42 -24.27
N VAL A 39 -10.46 -12.92 -23.43
CA VAL A 39 -11.63 -13.68 -22.96
C VAL A 39 -12.87 -13.38 -23.79
N ASP A 40 -13.22 -12.10 -23.91
CA ASP A 40 -14.46 -11.67 -24.57
C ASP A 40 -14.59 -12.19 -26.02
N PRO A 41 -13.53 -12.24 -26.86
CA PRO A 41 -13.66 -12.79 -28.21
C PRO A 41 -14.03 -14.28 -28.24
N VAL A 42 -13.57 -15.05 -27.25
CA VAL A 42 -13.86 -16.49 -27.16
C VAL A 42 -15.28 -16.69 -26.60
N GLU A 43 -15.65 -15.96 -25.54
CA GLU A 43 -16.99 -16.03 -24.93
C GLU A 43 -18.10 -15.58 -25.89
N ASN A 44 -17.83 -14.57 -26.73
CA ASN A 44 -18.76 -14.08 -27.74
C ASN A 44 -18.74 -14.87 -29.06
N GLY A 45 -18.01 -15.99 -29.11
CA GLY A 45 -17.96 -16.87 -30.28
C GLY A 45 -17.27 -16.27 -31.51
N ILE A 46 -16.47 -15.22 -31.33
CA ILE A 46 -15.63 -14.65 -32.39
C ILE A 46 -14.46 -15.59 -32.69
N TRP A 47 -13.88 -16.19 -31.64
CA TRP A 47 -12.82 -17.20 -31.75
C TRP A 47 -13.35 -18.56 -31.34
N ILE A 48 -13.47 -19.47 -32.31
CA ILE A 48 -13.99 -20.83 -32.11
C ILE A 48 -12.87 -21.81 -32.48
N GLY A 49 -12.49 -22.66 -31.53
CA GLY A 49 -11.43 -23.65 -31.73
C GLY A 49 -11.47 -24.78 -30.70
N GLU A 50 -10.94 -25.92 -31.10
CA GLU A 50 -10.70 -27.07 -30.23
C GLU A 50 -9.67 -26.64 -29.16
N GLY A 51 -10.09 -26.55 -27.90
CA GLY A 51 -9.26 -26.02 -26.80
C GLY A 51 -9.69 -24.66 -26.23
N SER A 52 -10.71 -24.02 -26.80
CA SER A 52 -11.29 -22.77 -26.27
C SER A 52 -11.72 -22.86 -24.79
N VAL A 53 -12.27 -24.00 -24.37
CA VAL A 53 -12.64 -24.25 -22.96
C VAL A 53 -11.42 -24.24 -22.04
N ALA A 54 -10.40 -25.05 -22.35
CA ALA A 54 -9.18 -25.12 -21.54
C ALA A 54 -8.44 -23.77 -21.49
N TYR A 55 -8.48 -23.01 -22.59
CA TYR A 55 -7.95 -21.66 -22.65
C TYR A 55 -8.72 -20.69 -21.73
N LEU A 56 -10.05 -20.70 -21.76
CA LEU A 56 -10.89 -19.88 -20.88
C LEU A 56 -10.66 -20.21 -19.40
N GLU A 57 -10.49 -21.49 -19.06
CA GLU A 57 -10.15 -21.91 -17.69
C GLU A 57 -8.81 -21.33 -17.24
N GLN A 58 -7.77 -21.36 -18.07
CA GLN A 58 -6.47 -20.75 -17.76
C GLN A 58 -6.57 -19.22 -17.64
N MET A 59 -7.38 -18.58 -18.48
CA MET A 59 -7.58 -17.14 -18.42
C MET A 59 -8.36 -16.71 -17.18
N ALA A 60 -9.34 -17.50 -16.75
CA ALA A 60 -10.06 -17.27 -15.52
C ALA A 60 -9.13 -17.29 -14.29
N LEU A 61 -8.17 -18.23 -14.25
CA LEU A 61 -7.16 -18.29 -13.20
C LEU A 61 -6.26 -17.04 -13.20
N LEU A 62 -5.73 -16.66 -14.35
CA LEU A 62 -4.84 -15.49 -14.46
C LEU A 62 -5.56 -14.16 -14.13
N LEU A 63 -6.82 -14.00 -14.54
CA LEU A 63 -7.63 -12.84 -14.16
C LEU A 63 -7.91 -12.82 -12.66
N THR A 64 -8.15 -13.98 -12.05
CA THR A 64 -8.32 -14.11 -10.60
C THR A 64 -7.05 -13.72 -9.86
N ASP A 65 -5.88 -14.21 -10.27
CA ASP A 65 -4.59 -13.89 -9.66
C ASP A 65 -4.28 -12.39 -9.76
N ASN A 66 -4.55 -11.78 -10.91
CA ASN A 66 -4.37 -10.34 -11.11
C ASN A 66 -5.30 -9.51 -10.21
N GLN A 67 -6.57 -9.93 -10.07
CA GLN A 67 -7.50 -9.28 -9.16
C GLN A 67 -7.07 -9.41 -7.70
N GLN A 68 -6.56 -10.58 -7.28
CA GLN A 68 -6.00 -10.78 -5.95
C GLN A 68 -4.78 -9.90 -5.70
N MET A 69 -3.91 -9.72 -6.70
CA MET A 69 -2.77 -8.82 -6.60
C MET A 69 -3.22 -7.37 -6.38
N ALA A 70 -4.21 -6.88 -7.14
CA ALA A 70 -4.74 -5.54 -6.96
C ALA A 70 -5.31 -5.33 -5.55
N VAL A 71 -6.07 -6.30 -5.03
CA VAL A 71 -6.61 -6.27 -3.65
C VAL A 71 -5.48 -6.23 -2.61
N LEU A 72 -4.41 -7.01 -2.82
CA LEU A 72 -3.28 -7.07 -1.90
C LEU A 72 -2.50 -5.75 -1.89
N LEU A 73 -2.33 -5.12 -3.05
CA LEU A 73 -1.74 -3.78 -3.17
C LEU A 73 -2.60 -2.72 -2.49
N ASP A 74 -3.92 -2.75 -2.67
CA ASP A 74 -4.85 -1.83 -1.98
C ASP A 74 -4.76 -1.99 -0.47
N ARG A 75 -4.73 -3.23 0.04
CA ARG A 75 -4.54 -3.50 1.46
C ARG A 75 -3.20 -2.97 1.98
N PHE A 76 -2.11 -3.19 1.24
CA PHE A 76 -0.79 -2.72 1.63
C PHE A 76 -0.73 -1.18 1.68
N GLN A 77 -1.40 -0.51 0.73
CA GLN A 77 -1.54 0.95 0.74
C GLN A 77 -2.30 1.45 1.98
N GLN A 78 -3.39 0.77 2.37
CA GLN A 78 -4.18 1.12 3.56
C GLN A 78 -3.37 0.94 4.85
N GLU A 79 -2.67 -0.19 4.99
CA GLU A 79 -1.83 -0.47 6.17
C GLU A 79 -0.68 0.54 6.31
N LEU A 80 -0.04 0.93 5.20
CA LEU A 80 0.96 2.01 5.22
C LEU A 80 0.35 3.36 5.61
N GLY A 81 -0.90 3.62 5.25
CA GLY A 81 -1.61 4.85 5.62
C GLY A 81 -1.95 4.92 7.08
N ALA A 82 -2.46 3.82 7.63
CA ALA A 82 -2.70 3.68 9.05
C ALA A 82 -1.40 3.90 9.85
N PHE A 83 -0.30 3.26 9.42
CA PHE A 83 1.01 3.44 10.04
C PHE A 83 1.51 4.89 10.01
N ALA A 84 1.36 5.59 8.87
CA ALA A 84 1.73 6.99 8.76
C ALA A 84 0.92 7.89 9.72
N GLN A 85 -0.39 7.64 9.82
CA GLN A 85 -1.28 8.39 10.69
C GLN A 85 -0.97 8.15 12.17
N GLU A 86 -0.80 6.88 12.58
CA GLU A 86 -0.43 6.52 13.95
C GLU A 86 0.89 7.18 14.37
N THR A 87 1.88 7.23 13.47
CA THR A 87 3.15 7.92 13.72
C THR A 87 2.97 9.43 13.90
N SER A 88 2.11 10.05 13.09
CA SER A 88 1.79 11.48 13.19
C SER A 88 1.09 11.81 14.51
N ASP A 89 0.09 11.02 14.89
CA ASP A 89 -0.67 11.18 16.13
C ASP A 89 0.23 11.04 17.36
N PHE A 90 1.17 10.09 17.32
CA PHE A 90 2.18 9.92 18.35
C PHE A 90 3.08 11.15 18.50
N ILE A 91 3.59 11.71 17.39
CA ILE A 91 4.42 12.93 17.41
C ILE A 91 3.62 14.12 17.96
N TYR A 92 2.34 14.26 17.57
CA TYR A 92 1.47 15.32 18.07
C TYR A 92 1.18 15.18 19.58
N ALA A 93 0.86 13.99 20.06
CA ALA A 93 0.62 13.73 21.48
C ALA A 93 1.86 14.06 22.33
N GLN A 94 3.07 13.74 21.85
CA GLN A 94 4.30 14.14 22.51
C GLN A 94 4.47 15.66 22.60
N ARG A 95 4.19 16.39 21.51
CA ARG A 95 4.24 17.85 21.51
C ARG A 95 3.26 18.44 22.53
N LEU A 96 2.04 17.92 22.59
CA LEU A 96 1.02 18.39 23.51
C LEU A 96 1.40 18.16 25.00
N VAL A 97 2.15 17.10 25.30
CA VAL A 97 2.72 16.87 26.64
C VAL A 97 3.86 17.84 26.94
N ALA A 98 4.75 18.10 25.97
CA ALA A 98 5.82 19.09 26.11
C ALA A 98 5.26 20.51 26.34
N ASP A 99 4.21 20.88 25.60
CA ASP A 99 3.55 22.19 25.72
C ASP A 99 2.81 22.35 27.06
N LYS A 100 2.29 21.27 27.64
CA LYS A 100 1.68 21.26 28.98
C LYS A 100 2.71 21.23 30.12
N GLY A 101 3.98 20.95 29.82
CA GLY A 101 5.11 20.95 30.76
C GLY A 101 5.97 22.22 30.72
N ALA A 102 5.58 23.24 29.94
CA ALA A 102 6.40 24.43 29.70
C ALA A 102 6.44 25.41 30.89
N GLU A 103 7.31 25.12 31.85
CA GLU A 103 8.39 26.06 32.20
C GLU A 103 9.72 25.34 31.94
N VAL A 104 10.12 25.26 30.66
CA VAL A 104 11.46 24.76 30.29
C VAL A 104 12.26 25.95 29.75
N LYS A 105 13.10 26.53 30.61
CA LYS A 105 14.18 27.43 30.18
C LYS A 105 15.21 26.59 29.44
N SER A 106 15.37 26.86 28.14
CA SER A 106 16.30 26.18 27.25
C SER A 106 17.55 27.02 27.06
N ASP A 107 18.69 26.50 27.51
CA ASP A 107 20.02 26.81 26.99
C ASP A 107 20.73 25.46 26.82
N SER A 108 20.50 24.76 25.69
CA SER A 108 21.41 23.77 25.09
C SER A 108 20.65 22.94 24.04
N ASP A 109 21.17 22.95 22.82
CA ASP A 109 20.72 22.15 21.69
C ASP A 109 20.83 20.64 21.95
N ALA A 110 19.92 19.90 21.32
CA ALA A 110 19.73 18.43 21.28
C ALA A 110 19.02 17.79 22.49
N VAL A 111 17.77 17.41 22.25
CA VAL A 111 17.00 16.52 23.14
C VAL A 111 16.94 15.12 22.53
N THR A 112 17.64 14.17 23.14
CA THR A 112 17.67 12.75 22.76
C THR A 112 16.91 11.94 23.80
N TRP A 113 15.97 11.08 23.40
CA TRP A 113 15.26 10.19 24.34
C TRP A 113 15.28 8.74 23.86
N THR A 114 15.51 7.84 24.82
CA THR A 114 15.46 6.38 24.65
C THR A 114 14.10 5.89 25.15
N ILE A 115 13.32 5.19 24.33
CA ILE A 115 12.07 4.56 24.76
C ILE A 115 12.40 3.16 25.29
N GLY A 116 12.12 2.93 26.58
CA GLY A 116 12.35 1.67 27.27
C GLY A 116 11.19 0.68 27.08
N GLY A 117 11.57 -0.52 26.65
CA GLY A 117 10.80 -1.77 26.56
C GLY A 117 11.73 -2.85 26.05
#